data_AF-A0A9C9GBA0-F1
#
_entry.id   AF-A0A9C9GBA0-F1
#
_cell.length_a   1.000
_cell.length_b   1.000
_cell.length_c   1.000
_cell.angle_alpha   90.00
_cell.angle_beta   90.00
_cell.angle_gamma   90.00
#
_symmetry.space_group_name_H-M   'P 1'
#
loop_
_entity.id
_entity.type
_entity.pdbx_description
1 polymer ?
#
loop_
_entity_poly.entity_id
_entity_poly.type
_entity_poly.pdbx_seq_one_letter_code
_entity_poly.pdbx_strand_id
1 'polypeptide(L)' 'MKAHEKNLLLQEKYKLTASFYDILDYPWERIYRKWRPTLVGDLRGKILEAGVGTGKNLKFYHEDVELTGIEL' A
#
# COMPACT_ATOMS: atom_id res chain seq x y z
N MET A 1 -0.01 20.02 -17.86
CA MET A 1 0.78 19.87 -16.63
C MET A 1 1.90 18.87 -16.84
N LYS A 2 3.10 19.22 -16.40
CA LYS A 2 4.26 18.31 -16.38
C LYS A 2 4.03 17.21 -15.33
N ALA A 3 4.69 16.05 -15.49
CA ALA A 3 4.53 14.92 -14.57
C ALA A 3 4.82 15.29 -13.10
N HIS A 4 5.80 16.18 -12.88
CA HIS A 4 6.14 16.69 -11.56
C HIS A 4 4.98 17.44 -10.86
N GLU A 5 4.27 18.29 -11.58
CA GLU A 5 3.13 19.05 -11.03
C GLU A 5 1.99 18.12 -10.62
N LYS A 6 1.76 17.04 -11.39
CA LYS A 6 0.76 16.02 -11.05
C LYS A 6 1.12 15.27 -9.77
N ASN A 7 2.40 14.95 -9.56
CA ASN A 7 2.86 14.25 -8.36
C ASN A 7 2.69 15.12 -7.11
N LEU A 8 2.99 16.42 -7.19
CA LEU A 8 2.79 17.36 -6.08
C LEU A 8 1.31 17.46 -5.68
N LEU A 9 0.40 17.57 -6.66
CA LEU A 9 -1.04 17.59 -6.40
C LEU A 9 -1.54 16.28 -5.74
N LEU A 10 -0.99 15.14 -6.15
CA LEU A 10 -1.31 13.85 -5.52
C LEU A 10 -0.80 13.78 -4.08
N GLN A 11 0.42 14.26 -3.80
CA GLN A 11 0.96 14.33 -2.44
C GLN A 11 0.06 15.17 -1.52
N GLU A 12 -0.39 16.33 -1.97
CA GLU A 12 -1.30 17.18 -1.19
C GLU A 12 -2.63 16.47 -0.90
N LYS A 13 -3.20 15.79 -1.90
CA LYS A 13 -4.44 15.01 -1.72
C LYS A 13 -4.26 13.88 -0.69
N TYR A 14 -3.16 13.13 -0.76
CA TYR A 14 -2.90 12.05 0.19
C TYR A 14 -2.63 12.57 1.60
N LYS A 15 -1.90 13.67 1.77
CA LYS A 15 -1.71 14.32 3.09
C LYS A 15 -3.03 14.64 3.79
N LEU A 16 -4.05 15.05 3.04
CA LEU A 16 -5.37 15.38 3.60
C LEU A 16 -6.21 14.14 3.91
N THR A 17 -6.11 13.10 3.08
CA THR A 17 -7.01 11.95 3.13
C THR A 17 -6.45 10.76 3.88
N ALA A 18 -5.13 10.70 4.12
CA ALA A 18 -4.45 9.56 4.72
C ALA A 18 -5.04 9.14 6.07
N SER A 19 -5.39 10.09 6.94
CA SER A 19 -5.93 9.82 8.28
C SER A 19 -7.30 9.14 8.27
N PHE A 20 -8.09 9.31 7.20
CA PHE A 20 -9.43 8.70 7.06
C PHE A 20 -9.49 7.68 5.92
N TYR A 21 -8.38 7.43 5.23
CA TYR A 21 -8.32 6.60 4.04
C TYR A 21 -8.86 5.19 4.30
N ASP A 22 -8.47 4.59 5.43
CA ASP A 22 -8.92 3.25 5.79
C ASP A 22 -10.43 3.13 6.06
N ILE A 23 -11.08 4.23 6.45
CA ILE A 23 -12.54 4.26 6.64
C ILE A 23 -13.23 4.27 5.28
N LEU A 24 -12.74 5.09 4.34
CA LEU A 24 -13.27 5.16 2.98
C LEU A 24 -13.05 3.84 2.22
N ASP A 25 -11.91 3.20 2.44
CA ASP A 25 -11.52 1.94 1.81
C ASP A 25 -12.13 0.69 2.48
N TYR A 26 -12.79 0.84 3.64
CA TYR A 26 -13.26 -0.28 4.45
C TYR A 26 -14.13 -1.31 3.70
N PRO A 27 -15.11 -0.92 2.85
CA PRO A 27 -15.90 -1.90 2.11
C PRO A 27 -15.05 -2.79 1.20
N TRP A 28 -14.04 -2.20 0.55
CA TRP A 28 -13.14 -2.90 -0.36
C TRP A 28 -12.11 -3.74 0.39
N GLU A 29 -11.61 -3.25 1.52
CA GLU A 29 -10.67 -3.98 2.36
C GLU A 29 -11.25 -5.33 2.82
N ARG A 30 -12.56 -5.44 3.02
CA ARG A 30 -13.20 -6.74 3.36
C ARG A 30 -13.03 -7.80 2.27
N ILE A 31 -12.89 -7.37 1.02
CA ILE A 31 -12.62 -8.24 -0.13
C ILE A 31 -11.12 -8.47 -0.22
N TYR A 32 -10.32 -7.40 -0.29
CA TYR A 32 -8.88 -7.48 -0.48
C TYR A 32 -8.19 -8.31 0.59
N ARG A 33 -8.57 -8.14 1.85
CA ARG A 33 -8.01 -8.90 2.98
C ARG A 33 -8.05 -10.41 2.79
N LYS A 34 -9.05 -10.94 2.06
CA LYS A 34 -9.15 -12.39 1.79
C LYS A 34 -8.12 -12.87 0.77
N TRP A 35 -7.71 -11.99 -0.15
CA TRP A 35 -6.82 -12.31 -1.25
C TRP A 35 -5.36 -11.98 -0.95
N ARG A 36 -5.10 -11.01 -0.06
CA ARG A 36 -3.73 -10.59 0.33
C ARG A 36 -2.83 -11.77 0.76
N PRO A 37 -3.28 -12.76 1.56
CA PRO A 37 -2.45 -13.93 1.88
C PRO A 37 -1.96 -14.69 0.64
N THR A 38 -2.85 -14.91 -0.34
CA THR A 38 -2.50 -15.60 -1.59
C THR A 38 -1.63 -14.73 -2.50
N LEU A 39 -1.80 -13.42 -2.44
CA LEU A 39 -1.06 -12.49 -3.28
C LEU A 39 0.42 -12.37 -2.87
N VAL A 40 0.68 -12.26 -1.56
CA VAL A 40 2.03 -11.94 -1.05
C VAL A 40 2.64 -13.01 -0.14
N GLY A 41 1.84 -13.96 0.34
CA GLY A 41 2.26 -14.95 1.36
C GLY A 41 3.30 -15.95 0.87
N ASP A 42 3.38 -16.20 -0.43
CA ASP A 42 4.36 -17.11 -1.03
C ASP A 42 5.65 -16.39 -1.49
N LEU A 43 5.71 -15.06 -1.35
CA LEU A 43 6.90 -14.29 -1.72
C LEU A 43 8.01 -14.45 -0.66
N ARG A 44 9.26 -14.51 -1.11
CA ARG A 44 10.47 -14.70 -0.27
C ARG A 44 11.61 -13.81 -0.76
N GLY A 45 12.56 -13.51 0.13
CA GLY A 45 13.75 -12.71 -0.20
C GLY A 45 13.51 -11.21 -0.12
N LYS A 46 14.16 -10.44 -1.00
CA LYS A 46 14.07 -8.97 -1.04
C LYS A 46 12.91 -8.53 -1.91
N ILE A 47 12.01 -7.71 -1.37
CA ILE A 47 10.79 -7.27 -2.06
C ILE A 47 10.69 -5.74 -2.03
N LEU A 48 10.29 -5.14 -3.16
CA LEU A 48 9.91 -3.74 -3.25
C LEU A 48 8.39 -3.65 -3.41
N GLU A 49 7.71 -3.03 -2.44
CA GLU A 49 6.30 -2.68 -2.54
C GLU A 49 6.15 -1.20 -2.90
N ALA A 50 5.73 -0.94 -4.14
CA ALA A 50 5.40 0.40 -4.60
C ALA A 50 3.93 0.70 -4.31
N GLY A 51 3.67 1.81 -3.61
CA GLY A 51 2.34 2.17 -3.12
C GLY A 51 1.98 1.39 -1.85
N VAL A 52 2.89 1.34 -0.87
CA VAL A 52 2.68 0.58 0.38
C VAL A 52 1.46 1.09 1.18
N GLY A 53 1.03 2.33 0.95
CA GLY A 53 -0.13 2.94 1.58
C GLY A 53 -0.11 2.80 3.10
N THR A 54 -1.21 2.33 3.68
CA THR A 54 -1.34 2.10 5.13
C THR A 54 -0.75 0.77 5.61
N GLY A 55 0.00 0.04 4.76
CA GLY A 55 0.70 -1.18 5.15
C GLY A 55 -0.21 -2.41 5.32
N LYS A 56 -1.40 -2.42 4.72
CA LYS A 56 -2.38 -3.53 4.84
C LYS A 56 -1.85 -4.89 4.37
N ASN A 57 -0.85 -4.92 3.49
CA ASN A 57 -0.18 -6.13 3.02
C ASN A 57 0.87 -6.69 4.00
N LEU A 58 1.45 -5.86 4.86
CA LEU A 58 2.66 -6.18 5.63
C LEU A 58 2.53 -7.48 6.44
N LYS A 59 1.39 -7.66 7.09
CA LYS A 59 1.10 -8.85 7.94
C LYS A 59 0.95 -10.16 7.17
N PHE A 60 0.88 -10.10 5.85
CA PHE A 60 0.65 -11.27 4.99
C PHE A 60 1.93 -11.73 4.28
N TYR A 61 3.01 -10.94 4.34
CA TYR A 61 4.30 -11.42 3.89
C TYR A 61 4.84 -12.50 4.83
N HIS A 62 5.70 -13.35 4.28
CA HIS A 62 6.47 -14.29 5.09
C HIS A 62 7.46 -13.56 5.99
N GLU A 63 7.72 -14.10 7.17
CA GLU A 63 8.60 -13.51 8.18
C GLU A 63 10.05 -13.30 7.69
N ASP A 64 10.53 -14.17 6.80
CA ASP A 64 11.88 -14.10 6.22
C ASP A 64 12.03 -13.06 5.08
N VAL A 65 11.01 -12.25 4.80
CA VAL A 65 11.06 -11.22 3.75
C VAL A 65 11.80 -9.98 4.23
N GLU A 66 12.73 -9.49 3.42
CA GLU A 66 13.30 -8.15 3.54
C GLU A 66 12.51 -7.20 2.63
N LEU A 67 11.55 -6.47 3.21
CA LEU A 67 10.64 -5.61 2.47
C LEU A 67 11.10 -4.14 2.48
N THR A 68 11.17 -3.53 1.30
CA THR A 68 11.26 -2.08 1.12
C THR A 68 9.92 -1.57 0.61
N GLY A 69 9.25 -0.71 1.36
CA GLY A 69 8.00 -0.06 0.95
C GLY A 69 8.26 1.39 0.52
N ILE A 70 7.69 1.81 -0.61
CA ILE A 70 7.68 3.21 -1.05
C ILE A 70 6.24 3.71 -1.23
N GLU A 71 6.01 4.97 -0.91
CA GLU A 71 4.76 5.70 -1.14
C GLU A 71 5.10 7.14 -1.55
N LEU A 72 4.16 7.81 -2.18
CA LEU A 72 4.32 9.17 -2.70
C LEU A 72 4.31 10.26 -1.62
#